data_AF-A0A174PJ79-F1
#
_entry.id   AF-A0A174PJ79-F1
#
_cell.length_a   1.000
_cell.length_b   1.000
_cell.length_c   1.000
_cell.angle_alpha   90.00
_cell.angle_beta   90.00
_cell.angle_gamma   90.00
#
_symmetry.space_group_name_H-M   'P 1'
#
loop_
_entity.id
_entity.type
_entity.pdbx_description
1 polymer ?
#
loop_
_entity_poly.entity_id
_entity_poly.type
_entity_poly.pdbx_seq_one_letter_code
_entity_poly.pdbx_strand_id
1 'polypeptide(L)'
;MERVTFEEYEAAKAAVLYGKEYEETSSMENNVIHKQYVCKDGSGIFYERTENGVTEFWSTEYSKSRIYADKADEKVELSENRKKAIKRLYKLVYWFADEMLNEEDAEKREAAEFEEQRKKEPDKLQIRVSAHDNNARVMKDCIREARDAAEFLKSGENDVEEWQIAGINAMFDQCNEERIIPYDLPTAIKGLLCMHILCKPEVVAEK
;
A
#
# COMPACT_ATOMS: atom_id res chain seq x y z
N MET A 1 -33.28 0.43 10.12
CA MET A 1 -32.24 -0.62 10.06
C MET A 1 -31.18 -0.23 11.06
N GLU A 2 -30.90 -1.09 12.03
CA GLU A 2 -29.98 -0.78 13.13
C GLU A 2 -28.56 -1.18 12.75
N ARG A 3 -27.59 -0.27 12.93
CA ARG A 3 -26.16 -0.55 12.71
C ARG A 3 -25.59 -1.19 13.97
N VAL A 4 -24.85 -2.27 13.78
CA VAL A 4 -24.25 -3.04 14.88
C VAL A 4 -22.78 -3.31 14.60
N THR A 5 -22.04 -3.57 15.67
CA THR A 5 -20.62 -3.90 15.65
C THR A 5 -20.38 -5.33 15.14
N PHE A 6 -19.13 -5.65 14.79
CA PHE A 6 -18.75 -7.02 14.42
C PHE A 6 -19.03 -8.02 15.55
N GLU A 7 -18.76 -7.64 16.79
CA GLU A 7 -19.00 -8.46 17.97
C GLU A 7 -20.49 -8.80 18.12
N GLU A 8 -21.38 -7.84 17.87
CA GLU A 8 -22.83 -8.04 17.90
C GLU A 8 -23.34 -8.90 16.74
N TYR A 9 -22.71 -8.79 15.56
CA TYR A 9 -22.98 -9.68 14.42
C TYR A 9 -22.58 -11.13 14.71
N GLU A 10 -21.34 -11.35 15.18
CA GLU A 10 -20.86 -12.69 15.56
C GLU A 10 -21.69 -13.28 16.70
N ALA A 11 -22.05 -12.49 17.71
CA ALA A 11 -22.92 -12.93 18.79
C ALA A 11 -24.32 -13.32 18.28
N ALA A 12 -24.89 -12.56 17.33
CA ALA A 12 -26.18 -12.88 16.73
C ALA A 12 -26.14 -14.17 15.88
N LYS A 13 -25.04 -14.38 15.15
CA LYS A 13 -24.82 -15.59 14.35
C LYS A 13 -24.59 -16.81 15.24
N ALA A 14 -23.77 -16.66 16.29
CA ALA A 14 -23.52 -17.69 17.29
C ALA A 14 -24.79 -18.05 18.07
N ALA A 15 -25.65 -17.09 18.43
CA ALA A 15 -26.91 -17.39 19.11
C ALA A 15 -27.78 -18.40 18.34
N VAL A 16 -27.76 -18.35 17.01
CA VAL A 16 -28.55 -19.25 16.16
C VAL A 16 -27.80 -20.55 15.86
N LEU A 17 -26.51 -20.47 15.53
CA LEU A 17 -25.74 -21.59 14.94
C LEU A 17 -24.77 -22.29 15.90
N TYR A 18 -24.43 -21.69 17.05
CA TYR A 18 -23.39 -22.22 17.93
C TYR A 18 -23.75 -23.60 18.49
N GLY A 19 -22.85 -24.56 18.29
CA GLY A 19 -23.04 -25.94 18.74
C GLY A 19 -24.07 -26.75 17.95
N LYS A 20 -24.58 -26.23 16.83
CA LYS A 20 -25.58 -26.90 15.99
C LYS A 20 -25.01 -27.28 14.63
N GLU A 21 -25.47 -28.39 14.06
CA GLU A 21 -25.24 -28.70 12.65
C GLU A 21 -26.18 -27.87 11.78
N TYR A 22 -25.63 -27.23 10.74
CA TYR A 22 -26.39 -26.43 9.79
C TYR A 22 -25.95 -26.69 8.35
N GLU A 23 -26.83 -26.35 7.41
CA GLU A 23 -26.56 -26.31 5.98
C GLU A 23 -26.44 -24.85 5.52
N GLU A 24 -25.39 -24.52 4.77
CA GLU A 24 -25.17 -23.21 4.17
C GLU A 24 -25.55 -23.25 2.68
N THR A 25 -26.43 -22.37 2.26
CA THR A 25 -26.71 -22.09 0.84
C THR A 25 -26.27 -20.66 0.51
N SER A 26 -25.63 -20.50 -0.65
CA SER A 26 -25.10 -19.23 -1.11
C SER A 26 -25.51 -19.00 -2.58
N SER A 27 -26.02 -17.82 -2.88
CA SER A 27 -26.32 -17.37 -4.24
C SER A 27 -25.83 -15.94 -4.46
N MET A 28 -25.60 -15.59 -5.73
CA MET A 28 -25.14 -14.26 -6.12
C MET A 28 -26.04 -13.71 -7.23
N GLU A 29 -26.65 -12.56 -7.00
CA GLU A 29 -27.50 -11.86 -7.94
C GLU A 29 -27.13 -10.37 -7.97
N ASN A 30 -26.85 -9.81 -9.15
CA ASN A 30 -26.55 -8.37 -9.32
C ASN A 30 -25.48 -7.80 -8.35
N ASN A 31 -24.37 -8.51 -8.15
CA ASN A 31 -23.30 -8.16 -7.18
C ASN A 31 -23.72 -8.14 -5.70
N VAL A 32 -24.89 -8.70 -5.38
CA VAL A 32 -25.35 -8.96 -4.02
C VAL A 32 -25.16 -10.45 -3.72
N ILE A 33 -24.50 -10.76 -2.61
CA ILE A 33 -24.33 -12.12 -2.13
C ILE A 33 -25.42 -12.40 -1.10
N HIS A 34 -26.19 -13.46 -1.32
CA HIS A 34 -27.18 -13.96 -0.38
C HIS A 34 -26.69 -15.26 0.23
N LYS A 35 -26.63 -15.34 1.55
CA LYS A 35 -26.36 -16.58 2.27
C LYS A 35 -27.47 -16.92 3.23
N GLN A 36 -27.77 -18.19 3.34
CA GLN A 36 -28.73 -18.72 4.28
C GLN A 36 -28.13 -19.92 5.00
N TYR A 37 -28.25 -19.91 6.33
CA TYR A 37 -27.78 -20.96 7.22
C TYR A 37 -28.98 -21.59 7.91
N VAL A 38 -29.26 -22.86 7.64
CA VAL A 38 -30.41 -23.59 8.19
C VAL A 38 -29.92 -24.66 9.14
N CYS A 39 -30.27 -24.59 10.43
CA CYS A 39 -29.96 -25.66 11.38
C CYS A 39 -30.74 -26.93 11.01
N LYS A 40 -30.06 -28.08 10.96
CA LYS A 40 -30.67 -29.36 10.57
C LYS A 40 -31.75 -29.86 11.53
N ASP A 41 -31.70 -29.40 12.78
CA ASP A 41 -32.69 -29.68 13.82
C ASP A 41 -33.96 -28.79 13.70
N GLY A 42 -33.99 -27.87 12.72
CA GLY A 42 -35.09 -26.93 12.52
C GLY A 42 -35.17 -25.81 13.56
N SER A 43 -34.16 -25.67 14.44
CA SER A 43 -34.20 -24.72 15.55
C SER A 43 -34.04 -23.26 15.13
N GLY A 44 -33.50 -22.99 13.95
CA GLY A 44 -33.38 -21.62 13.46
C GLY A 44 -32.76 -21.49 12.07
N ILE A 45 -32.98 -20.31 11.49
CA ILE A 45 -32.39 -19.90 10.21
C ILE A 45 -31.72 -18.54 10.41
N PHE A 46 -30.50 -18.40 9.90
CA PHE A 46 -29.76 -17.14 9.84
C PHE A 46 -29.59 -16.72 8.37
N TYR A 47 -29.85 -15.46 8.07
CA TYR A 47 -29.80 -14.92 6.72
C TYR A 47 -28.77 -13.79 6.66
N GLU A 48 -28.00 -13.76 5.57
CA GLU A 48 -27.06 -12.70 5.25
C GLU A 48 -27.31 -12.21 3.81
N ARG A 49 -27.25 -10.89 3.66
CA ARG A 49 -27.24 -10.21 2.37
C ARG A 49 -26.08 -9.22 2.37
N THR A 50 -25.05 -9.49 1.59
CA THR A 50 -23.88 -8.62 1.48
C THR A 50 -23.90 -7.85 0.17
N GLU A 51 -23.86 -6.53 0.26
CA GLU A 51 -23.80 -5.60 -0.87
C GLU A 51 -22.77 -4.52 -0.55
N ASN A 52 -21.77 -4.34 -1.43
CA ASN A 52 -20.74 -3.30 -1.31
C ASN A 52 -20.04 -3.23 0.06
N GLY A 53 -19.76 -4.39 0.69
CA GLY A 53 -19.09 -4.47 2.00
C GLY A 53 -20.01 -4.24 3.21
N VAL A 54 -21.31 -4.06 2.98
CA VAL A 54 -22.34 -4.00 4.03
C VAL A 54 -23.11 -5.31 4.03
N THR A 55 -23.08 -6.02 5.15
CA THR A 55 -23.83 -7.24 5.40
C THR A 55 -25.08 -6.91 6.22
N GLU A 56 -26.24 -6.97 5.58
CA GLU A 56 -27.53 -7.03 6.25
C GLU A 56 -27.80 -8.47 6.71
N PHE A 57 -28.22 -8.64 7.96
CA PHE A 57 -28.49 -9.95 8.51
C PHE A 57 -29.72 -9.96 9.42
N TRP A 58 -30.39 -11.10 9.48
CA TRP A 58 -31.54 -11.36 10.33
C TRP A 58 -31.68 -12.85 10.61
N SER A 59 -32.51 -13.21 11.58
CA SER A 59 -32.76 -14.61 11.88
C SER A 59 -34.22 -14.86 12.25
N THR A 60 -34.57 -16.13 12.41
CA THR A 60 -35.89 -16.54 12.93
C THR A 60 -36.13 -16.04 14.36
N GLU A 61 -35.09 -15.91 15.17
CA GLU A 61 -35.17 -15.36 16.53
C GLU A 61 -35.18 -13.83 16.54
N TYR A 62 -34.49 -13.21 15.57
CA TYR A 62 -34.39 -11.76 15.43
C TYR A 62 -34.87 -11.34 14.04
N SER A 63 -36.19 -11.17 13.91
CA SER A 63 -36.86 -10.83 12.64
C SER A 63 -36.58 -9.43 12.12
N LYS A 64 -36.04 -8.53 12.97
CA LYS A 64 -35.62 -7.19 12.56
C LYS A 64 -34.23 -7.28 11.93
N SER A 65 -34.11 -6.78 10.69
CA SER A 65 -32.81 -6.73 10.02
C SER A 65 -31.87 -5.72 10.68
N ARG A 66 -30.63 -6.16 10.86
CA ARG A 66 -29.49 -5.40 11.38
C ARG A 66 -28.42 -5.36 10.29
N ILE A 67 -27.63 -4.30 10.29
CA ILE A 67 -26.53 -4.16 9.32
C ILE A 67 -25.21 -4.11 10.06
N TYR A 68 -24.33 -5.01 9.65
CA TYR A 68 -22.90 -4.96 9.91
C TYR A 68 -22.24 -4.47 8.63
N ALA A 69 -21.67 -3.28 8.66
CA ALA A 69 -20.61 -2.98 7.70
C ALA A 69 -19.38 -3.66 8.27
N ASP A 70 -18.70 -4.50 7.48
CA ASP A 70 -17.31 -4.78 7.78
C ASP A 70 -16.64 -3.43 8.05
N LYS A 71 -15.57 -3.40 8.85
CA LYS A 71 -14.59 -2.34 8.58
C LYS A 71 -14.02 -2.63 7.19
N ALA A 72 -14.84 -2.49 6.14
CA ALA A 72 -14.43 -1.83 4.95
C ALA A 72 -13.57 -0.71 5.48
N ASP A 73 -12.30 -0.74 5.11
CA ASP A 73 -11.62 0.49 4.76
C ASP A 73 -12.73 1.43 4.30
N GLU A 74 -13.16 2.36 5.17
CA GLU A 74 -13.77 3.56 4.66
C GLU A 74 -12.72 3.96 3.64
N LYS A 75 -13.04 3.85 2.35
CA LYS A 75 -12.23 4.48 1.33
C LYS A 75 -12.36 5.94 1.70
N VAL A 76 -11.52 6.39 2.63
CA VAL A 76 -11.32 7.77 2.98
C VAL A 76 -10.99 8.35 1.63
N GLU A 77 -11.95 9.05 1.07
CA GLU A 77 -11.84 9.51 -0.30
C GLU A 77 -10.72 10.53 -0.28
N LEU A 78 -9.52 10.07 -0.68
CA LEU A 78 -8.32 10.89 -0.59
C LEU A 78 -8.58 12.15 -1.40
N SER A 79 -8.19 13.30 -0.85
CA SER A 79 -8.31 14.57 -1.57
C SER A 79 -7.59 14.47 -2.92
N GLU A 80 -8.09 15.17 -3.93
CA GLU A 80 -7.47 15.17 -5.27
C GLU A 80 -6.00 15.60 -5.23
N ASN A 81 -5.65 16.53 -4.33
CA ASN A 81 -4.27 16.95 -4.09
C ASN A 81 -3.40 15.82 -3.53
N ARG A 82 -3.95 14.99 -2.63
CA ARG A 82 -3.27 13.82 -2.06
C ARG A 82 -3.09 12.73 -3.12
N LYS A 83 -4.12 12.44 -3.92
CA LYS A 83 -4.02 11.53 -5.09
C LYS A 83 -2.97 12.01 -6.09
N LYS A 84 -2.92 13.31 -6.36
CA LYS A 84 -1.91 13.94 -7.25
C LYS A 84 -0.49 13.75 -6.71
N ALA A 85 -0.27 13.98 -5.42
CA ALA A 85 1.03 13.78 -4.77
C ALA A 85 1.47 12.31 -4.84
N ILE A 86 0.57 11.36 -4.53
CA ILE A 86 0.84 9.91 -4.64
C ILE A 86 1.27 9.54 -6.07
N LYS A 87 0.52 10.02 -7.08
CA LYS A 87 0.85 9.76 -8.48
C LYS A 87 2.23 10.31 -8.87
N ARG A 88 2.59 11.49 -8.36
CA ARG A 88 3.91 12.10 -8.60
C ARG A 88 5.04 11.31 -7.94
N LEU A 89 4.84 10.80 -6.72
CA LEU A 89 5.81 9.93 -6.05
C LEU A 89 6.04 8.61 -6.80
N TYR A 90 5.00 7.96 -7.33
CA TYR A 90 5.22 6.75 -8.15
C TYR A 90 5.93 7.06 -9.47
N LYS A 91 5.71 8.24 -10.07
CA LYS A 91 6.51 8.68 -11.22
C LYS A 91 7.98 8.90 -10.85
N LEU A 92 8.24 9.43 -9.65
CA LEU A 92 9.59 9.60 -9.12
C LEU A 92 10.28 8.24 -8.91
N VAL A 93 9.56 7.26 -8.35
CA VAL A 93 10.05 5.87 -8.23
C VAL A 93 10.44 5.32 -9.60
N TYR A 94 9.59 5.51 -10.61
CA TYR A 94 9.87 5.05 -11.97
C TYR A 94 11.11 5.73 -12.56
N TRP A 95 11.27 7.03 -12.35
CA TRP A 95 12.44 7.77 -12.82
C TRP A 95 13.74 7.25 -12.20
N PHE A 96 13.80 7.08 -10.88
CA PHE A 96 14.99 6.53 -10.23
C PHE A 96 15.27 5.08 -10.65
N ALA A 97 14.23 4.29 -10.90
CA ALA A 97 14.40 2.93 -11.41
C ALA A 97 15.05 2.91 -12.80
N ASP A 98 14.67 3.83 -13.68
CA ASP A 98 15.27 3.98 -15.00
C ASP A 98 16.74 4.42 -14.91
N GLU A 99 17.06 5.42 -14.09
CA GLU A 99 18.45 5.85 -13.84
C GLU A 99 19.32 4.73 -13.26
N MET A 100 18.78 3.94 -12.34
CA MET A 100 19.47 2.78 -11.77
C MET A 100 19.83 1.76 -12.87
N LEU A 101 18.88 1.44 -13.75
CA LEU A 101 19.10 0.51 -14.86
C LEU A 101 20.14 1.05 -15.85
N ASN A 102 20.09 2.36 -16.14
CA ASN A 102 21.07 3.02 -17.00
C ASN A 102 22.50 2.92 -16.43
N GLU A 103 22.66 3.10 -15.12
CA GLU A 103 23.96 2.93 -14.43
C GLU A 103 24.45 1.48 -14.48
N GLU A 104 23.57 0.50 -14.25
CA GLU A 104 23.91 -0.93 -14.33
C GLU A 104 24.31 -1.35 -15.75
N ASP A 105 23.64 -0.84 -16.78
CA ASP A 105 23.97 -1.14 -18.17
C ASP A 105 25.23 -0.42 -18.66
N ALA A 106 25.48 0.81 -18.17
CA ALA A 106 26.72 1.52 -18.39
C ALA A 106 27.93 0.76 -17.80
N GLU A 107 27.80 0.24 -16.57
CA GLU A 107 28.83 -0.59 -15.94
C GLU A 107 29.21 -1.78 -16.81
N LYS A 108 28.22 -2.54 -17.27
CA LYS A 108 28.45 -3.74 -18.09
C LYS A 108 29.18 -3.40 -19.38
N ARG A 109 28.80 -2.30 -20.04
CA ARG A 109 29.44 -1.84 -21.28
C ARG A 109 30.88 -1.43 -21.02
N GLU A 110 31.12 -0.57 -20.04
CA GLU A 110 32.47 -0.09 -19.70
C GLU A 110 33.38 -1.22 -19.21
N ALA A 111 32.85 -2.18 -18.45
CA ALA A 111 33.55 -3.39 -18.04
C ALA A 111 34.00 -4.22 -19.25
N ALA A 112 33.10 -4.44 -20.21
CA ALA A 112 33.39 -5.20 -21.42
C ALA A 112 34.44 -4.50 -22.29
N GLU A 113 34.30 -3.18 -22.51
CA GLU A 113 35.26 -2.37 -23.26
C GLU A 113 36.65 -2.38 -22.62
N PHE A 114 36.71 -2.29 -21.29
CA PHE A 114 37.97 -2.37 -20.55
C PHE A 114 38.65 -3.75 -20.71
N GLU A 115 37.89 -4.84 -20.58
CA GLU A 115 38.43 -6.20 -20.77
C GLU A 115 38.88 -6.45 -22.22
N GLU A 116 38.22 -5.85 -23.22
CA GLU A 116 38.71 -5.88 -24.60
C GLU A 116 40.01 -5.10 -24.79
N GLN A 117 40.11 -3.90 -24.23
CA GLN A 117 41.33 -3.08 -24.31
C GLN A 117 42.52 -3.75 -23.64
N ARG A 118 42.28 -4.39 -22.49
CA ARG A 118 43.29 -5.16 -21.76
C ARG A 118 43.82 -6.34 -22.58
N LYS A 119 42.98 -6.98 -23.39
CA LYS A 119 43.40 -8.05 -24.31
C LYS A 119 44.16 -7.53 -25.52
N LYS A 120 43.80 -6.35 -26.04
CA LYS A 120 44.45 -5.73 -27.20
C LYS A 120 45.84 -5.17 -26.88
N GLU A 121 46.04 -4.67 -25.66
CA GLU A 121 47.29 -4.02 -25.24
C GLU A 121 47.82 -4.61 -23.92
N PRO A 122 48.26 -5.88 -23.91
CA PRO A 122 48.65 -6.58 -22.67
C PRO A 122 49.88 -5.98 -21.98
N ASP A 123 50.73 -5.29 -22.74
CA ASP A 123 51.99 -4.72 -22.24
C ASP A 123 51.81 -3.35 -21.56
N LYS A 124 50.60 -2.76 -21.60
CA LYS A 124 50.31 -1.48 -20.95
C LYS A 124 49.55 -1.69 -19.65
N LEU A 125 49.97 -0.99 -18.60
CA LEU A 125 49.20 -0.90 -17.36
C LEU A 125 47.94 -0.07 -17.60
N GLN A 126 46.78 -0.70 -17.45
CA GLN A 126 45.47 -0.06 -17.55
C GLN A 126 44.75 -0.20 -16.20
N ILE A 127 44.10 0.86 -15.73
CA ILE A 127 43.37 0.91 -14.46
C ILE A 127 41.95 1.42 -14.75
N ARG A 128 40.93 0.70 -14.24
CA ARG A 128 39.53 1.10 -14.29
C ARG A 128 39.09 1.62 -12.92
N VAL A 129 38.45 2.78 -12.89
CA VAL A 129 37.74 3.30 -11.71
C VAL A 129 36.29 3.53 -12.12
N SER A 130 35.36 2.84 -11.47
CA SER A 130 33.93 2.94 -11.76
C SER A 130 33.18 3.36 -10.49
N ALA A 131 32.17 4.21 -10.65
CA ALA A 131 31.23 4.60 -9.60
C ALA A 131 29.82 4.02 -9.81
N HIS A 132 29.59 3.27 -10.89
CA HIS A 132 28.26 2.80 -11.31
C HIS A 132 27.57 1.98 -10.22
N ASP A 133 28.27 1.04 -9.59
CA ASP A 133 27.71 0.22 -8.50
C ASP A 133 27.20 1.08 -7.33
N ASN A 134 27.96 2.13 -6.97
CA ASN A 134 27.57 3.02 -5.90
C ASN A 134 26.40 3.92 -6.32
N ASN A 135 26.40 4.42 -7.55
CA ASN A 135 25.31 5.24 -8.10
C ASN A 135 23.99 4.44 -8.13
N ALA A 136 24.01 3.22 -8.67
CA ALA A 136 22.85 2.33 -8.68
C ALA A 136 22.33 2.03 -7.25
N ARG A 137 23.26 1.86 -6.29
CA ARG A 137 22.88 1.70 -4.87
C ARG A 137 22.15 2.94 -4.33
N VAL A 138 22.63 4.15 -4.64
CA VAL A 138 21.95 5.40 -4.23
C VAL A 138 20.55 5.47 -4.82
N MET A 139 20.38 5.15 -6.12
CA MET A 139 19.05 5.13 -6.75
C MET A 139 18.09 4.17 -6.05
N LYS A 140 18.58 3.00 -5.65
CA LYS A 140 17.78 2.00 -4.92
C LYS A 140 17.25 2.53 -3.59
N ASP A 141 18.04 3.32 -2.88
CA ASP A 141 17.60 3.93 -1.63
C ASP A 141 16.58 5.05 -1.91
N CYS A 142 16.81 5.90 -2.92
CA CYS A 142 15.82 6.89 -3.37
C CYS A 142 14.47 6.25 -3.76
N ILE A 143 14.49 5.11 -4.45
CA ILE A 143 13.29 4.34 -4.82
C ILE A 143 12.52 3.89 -3.58
N ARG A 144 13.22 3.32 -2.58
CA ARG A 144 12.60 2.85 -1.34
C ARG A 144 11.92 4.00 -0.62
N GLU A 145 12.61 5.12 -0.48
CA GLU A 145 12.07 6.27 0.23
C GLU A 145 10.87 6.91 -0.46
N ALA A 146 10.92 7.06 -1.79
CA ALA A 146 9.81 7.60 -2.56
C ALA A 146 8.60 6.68 -2.51
N ARG A 147 8.82 5.36 -2.57
CA ARG A 147 7.76 4.35 -2.40
C ARG A 147 7.15 4.42 -1.01
N ASP A 148 7.96 4.45 0.04
CA ASP A 148 7.49 4.48 1.43
C ASP A 148 6.62 5.73 1.67
N ALA A 149 7.03 6.90 1.15
CA ALA A 149 6.23 8.11 1.20
C ALA A 149 4.90 7.98 0.43
N ALA A 150 4.91 7.31 -0.74
CA ALA A 150 3.69 7.09 -1.52
C ALA A 150 2.70 6.18 -0.79
N GLU A 151 3.17 5.08 -0.20
CA GLU A 151 2.33 4.17 0.59
C GLU A 151 1.82 4.86 1.87
N PHE A 152 2.65 5.68 2.53
CA PHE A 152 2.23 6.47 3.67
C PHE A 152 1.08 7.43 3.30
N LEU A 153 1.21 8.14 2.19
CA LEU A 153 0.13 9.01 1.69
C LEU A 153 -1.11 8.24 1.25
N LYS A 154 -0.98 6.98 0.82
CA LYS A 154 -2.10 6.16 0.37
C LYS A 154 -2.98 5.66 1.52
N SER A 155 -2.40 5.44 2.70
CA SER A 155 -3.18 5.06 3.89
C SER A 155 -4.06 6.22 4.36
N GLY A 156 -5.38 6.05 4.31
CA GLY A 156 -6.36 7.04 4.78
C GLY A 156 -6.32 7.27 6.29
N GLU A 157 -5.71 6.36 7.05
CA GLU A 157 -5.57 6.45 8.51
C GLU A 157 -4.47 7.43 8.93
N ASN A 158 -3.51 7.71 8.04
CA ASN A 158 -2.43 8.64 8.35
C ASN A 158 -2.96 10.08 8.32
N ASP A 159 -2.81 10.75 9.46
CA ASP A 159 -3.06 12.17 9.61
C ASP A 159 -2.00 12.96 8.82
N VAL A 160 -2.44 13.51 7.69
CA VAL A 160 -1.60 14.31 6.80
C VAL A 160 -2.33 15.59 6.50
N GLU A 161 -1.77 16.69 6.95
CA GLU A 161 -2.36 18.01 6.84
C GLU A 161 -2.28 18.50 5.38
N GLU A 162 -3.25 19.31 4.96
CA GLU A 162 -3.33 19.81 3.58
C GLU A 162 -2.09 20.61 3.16
N TRP A 163 -1.47 21.34 4.11
CA TRP A 163 -0.25 22.11 3.83
C TRP A 163 0.96 21.21 3.56
N GLN A 164 1.05 20.01 4.16
CA GLN A 164 2.09 19.04 3.85
C GLN A 164 1.92 18.52 2.41
N ILE A 165 0.69 18.20 2.01
CA ILE A 165 0.37 17.79 0.63
C ILE A 165 0.66 18.91 -0.37
N ALA A 166 0.33 20.16 -0.02
CA ALA A 166 0.65 21.32 -0.85
C ALA A 166 2.17 21.51 -0.98
N GLY A 167 2.92 21.34 0.11
CA GLY A 167 4.38 21.38 0.12
C GLY A 167 5.00 20.34 -0.82
N ILE A 168 4.56 19.08 -0.74
CA ILE A 168 5.03 18.01 -1.66
C ILE A 168 4.75 18.37 -3.11
N ASN A 169 3.53 18.85 -3.41
CA ASN A 169 3.18 19.23 -4.77
C ASN A 169 4.04 20.41 -5.27
N ALA A 170 4.31 21.41 -4.44
CA ALA A 170 5.18 22.53 -4.77
C ALA A 170 6.63 22.09 -5.04
N MET A 171 7.17 21.15 -4.25
CA MET A 171 8.49 20.57 -4.51
C MET A 171 8.56 19.91 -5.89
N PHE A 172 7.52 19.14 -6.27
CA PHE A 172 7.44 18.57 -7.61
C PHE A 172 7.26 19.61 -8.71
N ASP A 173 6.52 20.68 -8.45
CA ASP A 173 6.35 21.77 -9.41
C ASP A 173 7.70 22.45 -9.68
N GLN A 174 8.49 22.73 -8.63
CA GLN A 174 9.85 23.24 -8.75
C GLN A 174 10.76 22.30 -9.56
N CYS A 175 10.72 20.99 -9.30
CA CYS A 175 11.51 20.01 -10.06
C CYS A 175 11.16 20.03 -11.56
N ASN A 176 9.88 20.23 -11.90
CA ASN A 176 9.45 20.32 -13.29
C ASN A 176 9.88 21.63 -13.96
N GLU A 177 9.86 22.74 -13.22
CA GLU A 177 10.33 24.05 -13.70
C GLU A 177 11.83 24.03 -14.00
N GLU A 178 12.62 23.48 -13.09
CA GLU A 178 14.08 23.39 -13.25
C GLU A 178 14.52 22.23 -14.16
N ARG A 179 13.62 21.27 -14.42
CA ARG A 179 13.90 20.01 -15.13
C ARG A 179 15.01 19.20 -14.47
N ILE A 180 15.06 19.23 -13.15
CA ILE A 180 16.05 18.53 -12.32
C ILE A 180 15.30 17.73 -11.25
N ILE A 181 15.77 16.51 -10.99
CA ILE A 181 15.29 15.68 -9.88
C ILE A 181 16.42 15.54 -8.85
N PRO A 182 16.30 16.17 -7.67
CA PRO A 182 17.27 16.01 -6.60
C PRO A 182 17.22 14.61 -5.98
N TYR A 183 18.38 14.00 -5.72
CA TYR A 183 18.48 12.69 -5.04
C TYR A 183 17.92 12.72 -3.61
N ASP A 184 17.98 13.86 -2.94
CA ASP A 184 17.46 14.05 -1.58
C ASP A 184 15.94 14.35 -1.54
N LEU A 185 15.29 14.50 -2.70
CA LEU A 185 13.85 14.81 -2.76
C LEU A 185 12.99 13.79 -1.98
N PRO A 186 13.19 12.46 -2.11
CA PRO A 186 12.46 11.49 -1.30
C PRO A 186 12.65 11.69 0.20
N THR A 187 13.90 11.89 0.65
CA THR A 187 14.25 12.12 2.05
C THR A 187 13.55 13.37 2.59
N ALA A 188 13.56 14.45 1.81
CA ALA A 188 12.95 15.72 2.17
C ALA A 188 11.42 15.58 2.28
N ILE A 189 10.78 14.84 1.35
CA ILE A 189 9.35 14.55 1.41
C ILE A 189 9.02 13.73 2.67
N LYS A 190 9.79 12.70 3.00
CA LYS A 190 9.62 11.93 4.24
C LYS A 190 9.79 12.79 5.49
N GLY A 191 10.72 13.75 5.44
CA GLY A 191 10.92 14.76 6.49
C GLY A 191 9.67 15.64 6.68
N LEU A 192 9.11 16.15 5.58
CA LEU A 192 7.88 16.95 5.58
C LEU A 192 6.68 16.17 6.12
N LEU A 193 6.60 14.88 5.84
CA LEU A 193 5.58 13.96 6.35
C LEU A 193 5.84 13.48 7.79
N CYS A 194 6.89 13.97 8.45
CA CYS A 194 7.28 13.56 9.79
C CYS A 194 7.49 12.03 9.95
N MET A 195 7.76 11.30 8.86
CA MET A 195 7.86 9.85 8.87
C MET A 195 9.06 9.34 9.67
N HIS A 196 10.09 10.18 9.86
CA HIS A 196 11.25 9.87 10.69
C HIS A 196 10.96 9.96 12.21
N ILE A 197 9.81 10.55 12.60
CA ILE A 197 9.38 10.73 14.00
C ILE A 197 8.44 9.59 14.43
N LEU A 198 8.00 8.72 13.51
CA LEU A 198 7.27 7.50 13.85
C LEU A 198 8.25 6.51 14.50
N CYS A 199 8.58 6.75 15.76
CA CYS A 199 9.32 5.86 16.63
C CYS A 199 8.65 4.49 16.56
N LYS A 200 9.30 3.54 15.89
CA LYS A 200 9.05 2.14 16.18
C LYS A 200 9.31 1.97 17.68
N PRO A 201 8.36 1.45 18.48
CA PRO A 201 8.70 1.05 19.83
C PRO A 201 9.88 0.08 19.73
N GLU A 202 10.98 0.40 20.41
CA GLU A 202 12.08 -0.54 20.55
C GLU A 202 11.49 -1.84 21.09
N VAL A 203 11.66 -2.92 20.34
CA VAL A 203 11.34 -4.25 20.83
C VAL A 203 12.23 -4.45 22.04
N VAL A 204 11.65 -4.35 23.24
CA VAL A 204 12.33 -4.63 24.49
C VAL A 204 12.77 -6.08 24.39
N ALA A 205 14.07 -6.30 24.18
CA ALA A 205 14.66 -7.61 24.25
C ALA A 205 14.51 -8.08 25.70
N GLU A 206 13.56 -8.99 25.94
CA GLU A 206 13.49 -9.73 27.19
C GLU A 206 14.83 -10.44 27.39
N LYS A 207 15.50 -10.10 28.50
CA LYS A 207 16.71 -10.78 28.98
C LYS A 207 16.33 -11.92 29.91
#